data_AF-A0ABC8WHG2-F1
#
_entry.id   AF-A0ABC8WHG2-F1
#
_cell.length_a   1.000
_cell.length_b   1.000
_cell.length_c   1.000
_cell.angle_alpha   90.00
_cell.angle_beta   90.00
_cell.angle_gamma   90.00
#
_symmetry.space_group_name_H-M   'P 1'
#
loop_
_entity.id
_entity.type
_entity.pdbx_description
1 polymer ?
#
loop_
_entity_poly.entity_id
_entity_poly.type
_entity_poly.pdbx_seq_one_letter_code
_entity_poly.pdbx_strand_id
1 'polypeptide(L)'
;MSQEENGATNGHAAEEQDVMEVEPKRRAPRLNERILSSLSRRSVAAHPWHDLEIGPEAPAVFNVVVEITKGSKVKYELDKKTGLIKVDRVLYSSVVYPHNYGFIPRTLCEDNDPMDVLVLMQEPVLPGAFLRARAIGLMPMIDQGEKDDKIIAVCADDPEYRHYNDISELSPHRLQEIRRFFEDYKKNENKEVAVNDFLPATAAREAIQYSMITISLQQTADVRRWFILPHHPL
;
A
#
# COMPACT_ATOMS: atom_id res chain seq x y z
N MET A 1 21.18 25.01 -93.26
CA MET A 1 19.87 25.51 -93.75
C MET A 1 19.01 25.67 -92.52
N SER A 2 18.51 26.82 -92.11
CA SER A 2 18.37 28.15 -92.74
C SER A 2 17.86 29.07 -91.62
N GLN A 3 18.41 30.28 -91.57
CA GLN A 3 17.79 31.60 -91.33
C GLN A 3 16.73 31.73 -90.21
N GLU A 4 16.96 32.53 -89.16
CA GLU A 4 16.85 34.02 -89.07
C GLU A 4 15.42 34.59 -89.19
N GLU A 5 15.21 35.67 -88.41
CA GLU A 5 14.09 36.63 -88.36
C GLU A 5 12.88 36.25 -87.48
N ASN A 6 12.26 37.14 -86.70
CA ASN A 6 12.45 38.56 -86.42
C ASN A 6 11.53 38.94 -85.24
N GLY A 7 11.81 40.08 -84.60
CA GLY A 7 10.73 41.00 -84.24
C GLY A 7 10.42 41.21 -82.76
N ALA A 8 10.86 42.38 -82.27
CA ALA A 8 10.45 43.10 -81.06
C ALA A 8 8.91 43.21 -80.90
N THR A 9 8.30 43.47 -79.73
CA THR A 9 8.49 44.62 -78.82
C THR A 9 7.72 44.43 -77.50
N ASN A 10 8.31 44.98 -76.43
CA ASN A 10 7.79 45.37 -75.11
C ASN A 10 6.29 45.28 -74.75
N GLY A 11 6.03 44.67 -73.59
CA GLY A 11 4.90 44.96 -72.72
C GLY A 11 5.28 44.73 -71.25
N HIS A 12 5.47 45.80 -70.49
CA HIS A 12 5.54 45.81 -69.02
C HIS A 12 4.12 45.65 -68.45
N ALA A 13 3.89 44.67 -67.57
CA ALA A 13 2.88 44.68 -66.50
C ALA A 13 3.01 43.34 -65.75
N ALA A 14 3.60 43.34 -64.55
CA ALA A 14 2.91 43.42 -63.26
C ALA A 14 2.52 42.02 -62.75
N GLU A 15 3.27 41.56 -61.75
CA GLU A 15 3.06 40.34 -60.97
C GLU A 15 1.65 40.35 -60.34
N GLU A 16 0.85 39.32 -60.64
CA GLU A 16 -0.40 39.04 -59.93
C GLU A 16 -0.05 38.55 -58.51
N GLN A 17 -0.36 39.37 -57.51
CA GLN A 17 -0.35 38.97 -56.10
C GLN A 17 -1.61 38.16 -55.81
N ASP A 18 -1.44 36.85 -55.64
CA ASP A 18 -2.48 35.93 -55.20
C ASP A 18 -2.77 36.19 -53.70
N VAL A 19 -3.97 36.69 -53.42
CA VAL A 19 -4.45 37.01 -52.08
C VAL A 19 -4.92 35.71 -51.43
N MET A 20 -4.06 35.07 -50.64
CA MET A 20 -4.46 33.94 -49.80
C MET A 20 -5.33 34.42 -48.63
N GLU A 21 -6.63 34.13 -48.71
CA GLU A 21 -7.57 34.21 -47.58
C GLU A 21 -7.07 33.34 -46.41
N VAL A 22 -6.77 33.99 -45.27
CA VAL A 22 -6.33 33.31 -44.06
C VAL A 22 -7.56 32.79 -43.31
N GLU A 23 -7.80 31.48 -43.34
CA GLU A 23 -8.81 30.84 -42.48
C GLU A 23 -8.53 31.12 -40.99
N PRO A 24 -9.57 31.39 -40.16
CA PRO A 24 -9.36 31.65 -38.74
C PRO A 24 -8.92 30.37 -38.02
N LYS A 25 -7.71 30.40 -37.45
CA LYS A 25 -7.18 29.34 -36.57
C LYS A 25 -8.22 28.97 -35.50
N ARG A 26 -8.79 27.77 -35.57
CA ARG A 26 -9.63 27.18 -34.51
C ARG A 26 -8.87 27.29 -33.18
N ARG A 27 -9.40 28.10 -32.26
CA ARG A 27 -8.85 28.26 -30.93
C ARG A 27 -8.97 26.93 -30.20
N ALA A 28 -7.85 26.31 -29.82
CA ALA A 28 -7.86 25.10 -29.02
C ALA A 28 -8.76 25.32 -27.79
N PRO A 29 -9.62 24.35 -27.42
CA PRO A 29 -10.48 24.51 -26.26
C PRO A 29 -9.60 24.79 -25.04
N ARG A 30 -9.96 25.81 -24.24
CA ARG A 30 -9.28 26.08 -22.97
C ARG A 30 -9.48 24.84 -22.10
N LEU A 31 -8.38 24.20 -21.67
CA LEU A 31 -8.45 23.10 -20.72
C LEU A 31 -9.23 23.57 -19.49
N ASN A 32 -10.34 22.91 -19.18
CA ASN A 32 -11.10 23.21 -17.97
C ASN A 32 -10.21 22.90 -16.77
N GLU A 33 -9.99 23.88 -15.87
CA GLU A 33 -9.23 23.67 -14.62
C GLU A 33 -9.81 22.54 -13.76
N ARG A 34 -11.10 22.20 -13.91
CA ARG A 34 -11.73 21.01 -13.32
C ARG A 34 -11.19 19.68 -13.84
N ILE A 35 -10.79 19.62 -15.11
CA ILE A 35 -10.19 18.43 -15.72
C ILE A 35 -8.72 18.34 -15.29
N LEU A 36 -8.03 19.48 -15.16
CA LEU A 36 -6.70 19.51 -14.55
C LEU A 36 -6.73 19.15 -13.07
N SER A 37 -7.75 19.54 -12.30
CA SER A 37 -7.85 19.18 -10.88
C SER A 37 -8.28 17.73 -10.64
N SER A 38 -8.98 17.10 -11.59
CA SER A 38 -9.26 15.66 -11.55
C SER A 38 -8.06 14.82 -12.03
N LEU A 39 -7.24 15.33 -12.94
CA LEU A 39 -6.01 14.67 -13.41
C LEU A 39 -4.78 14.96 -12.51
N SER A 40 -4.78 16.07 -11.77
CA SER A 40 -3.70 16.48 -10.85
C SER A 40 -3.74 15.77 -9.50
N ARG A 41 -4.73 14.90 -9.24
CA ARG A 41 -4.95 14.33 -7.90
C ARG A 41 -4.17 13.08 -7.54
N ARG A 42 -3.30 12.53 -8.39
CA ARG A 42 -2.53 11.32 -8.05
C ARG A 42 -1.14 11.25 -8.69
N SER A 43 -0.25 12.19 -8.34
CA SER A 43 1.20 12.00 -8.55
C SER A 43 2.01 11.99 -7.25
N VAL A 44 1.36 12.04 -6.09
CA VAL A 44 2.02 11.68 -4.83
C VAL A 44 2.03 10.16 -4.77
N ALA A 45 3.19 9.55 -4.53
CA ALA A 45 3.28 8.13 -4.25
C ALA A 45 2.26 7.80 -3.15
N ALA A 46 1.34 6.88 -3.43
CA ALA A 46 0.26 6.53 -2.52
C ALA A 46 0.87 6.03 -1.20
N HIS A 47 0.50 6.66 -0.07
CA HIS A 47 0.95 6.24 1.25
C HIS A 47 0.37 4.84 1.54
N PRO A 48 1.21 3.80 1.71
CA PRO A 48 0.75 2.41 1.73
C PRO A 48 -0.21 2.10 2.90
N TRP A 49 -0.14 2.86 3.99
CA TRP A 49 -1.08 2.70 5.11
C TRP A 49 -2.42 3.43 4.93
N HIS A 50 -2.44 4.60 4.30
CA HIS A 50 -3.63 5.45 4.28
C HIS A 50 -4.36 5.41 2.94
N ASP A 51 -3.61 5.38 1.84
CA ASP A 51 -4.16 5.50 0.50
C ASP A 51 -4.53 4.14 -0.10
N LEU A 52 -3.78 3.07 0.23
CA LEU A 52 -4.12 1.72 -0.20
C LEU A 52 -5.45 1.29 0.43
N GLU A 53 -6.37 0.81 -0.41
CA GLU A 53 -7.63 0.27 0.08
C GLU A 53 -7.40 -1.07 0.79
N ILE A 54 -8.14 -1.31 1.87
CA ILE A 54 -8.09 -2.58 2.60
C ILE A 54 -8.63 -3.74 1.75
N GLY A 55 -9.49 -3.48 0.77
CA GLY A 55 -10.11 -4.48 -0.09
C GLY A 55 -11.60 -4.68 0.22
N PRO A 56 -12.42 -5.04 -0.79
CA PRO A 56 -13.89 -5.08 -0.66
C PRO A 56 -14.42 -6.25 0.17
N GLU A 57 -13.60 -7.26 0.43
CA GLU A 57 -13.95 -8.48 1.16
C GLU A 57 -13.49 -8.44 2.64
N ALA A 58 -12.99 -7.28 3.11
CA ALA A 58 -12.57 -7.10 4.49
C ALA A 58 -13.78 -7.23 5.44
N PRO A 59 -13.60 -7.79 6.67
CA PRO A 59 -12.34 -8.20 7.29
C PRO A 59 -11.89 -9.63 6.94
N ALA A 60 -12.63 -10.38 6.12
CA ALA A 60 -12.32 -11.79 5.85
C ALA A 60 -11.13 -11.95 4.88
N VAL A 61 -11.11 -11.14 3.82
CA VAL A 61 -10.00 -11.06 2.86
C VAL A 61 -9.61 -9.60 2.67
N PHE A 62 -8.33 -9.30 2.78
CA PHE A 62 -7.82 -7.93 2.78
C PHE A 62 -6.46 -7.85 2.08
N ASN A 63 -6.09 -6.65 1.66
CA ASN A 63 -4.76 -6.34 1.17
C ASN A 63 -3.78 -6.31 2.35
N VAL A 64 -2.56 -6.77 2.12
CA VAL A 64 -1.44 -6.73 3.07
C VAL A 64 -0.25 -6.11 2.39
N VAL A 65 0.36 -5.11 3.01
CA VAL A 65 1.65 -4.57 2.56
C VAL A 65 2.75 -5.35 3.26
N VAL A 66 3.60 -6.01 2.50
CA VAL A 66 4.69 -6.83 3.04
C VAL A 66 5.84 -5.93 3.46
N GLU A 67 6.29 -6.07 4.71
CA GLU A 67 7.48 -5.39 5.23
C GLU A 67 8.66 -6.35 5.26
N ILE A 68 8.47 -7.59 5.71
CA ILE A 68 9.57 -8.53 5.93
C ILE A 68 9.31 -9.78 5.11
N THR A 69 10.26 -10.05 4.22
CA THR A 69 10.28 -11.25 3.38
C THR A 69 10.49 -12.51 4.22
N LYS A 70 9.74 -13.57 3.90
CA LYS A 70 9.97 -14.93 4.41
C LYS A 70 11.46 -15.31 4.29
N GLY A 71 12.05 -15.79 5.38
CA GLY A 71 13.47 -16.18 5.46
C GLY A 71 14.44 -15.03 5.72
N SER A 72 13.97 -13.78 5.83
CA SER A 72 14.83 -12.63 6.12
C SER A 72 15.10 -12.46 7.62
N LYS A 73 16.29 -11.95 7.95
CA LYS A 73 16.65 -11.38 9.26
C LYS A 73 16.50 -9.86 9.31
N VAL A 74 16.34 -9.21 8.17
CA VAL A 74 16.24 -7.75 8.10
C VAL A 74 14.81 -7.38 8.48
N LYS A 75 14.64 -6.74 9.63
CA LYS A 75 13.39 -6.14 10.04
C LYS A 75 13.28 -4.80 9.33
N TYR A 76 12.43 -4.77 8.32
CA TYR A 76 11.95 -3.53 7.74
C TYR A 76 10.72 -3.04 8.53
N GLU A 77 10.42 -1.76 8.39
CA GLU A 77 9.25 -1.12 8.96
C GLU A 77 8.74 -0.03 8.01
N LEU A 78 7.45 0.25 8.05
CA LEU A 78 6.88 1.44 7.46
C LEU A 78 7.35 2.69 8.23
N ASP A 79 8.04 3.61 7.55
CA ASP A 79 8.18 4.97 8.05
C ASP A 79 6.87 5.73 7.83
N LYS A 80 6.03 5.78 8.86
CA LYS A 80 4.68 6.39 8.88
C LYS A 80 4.64 7.84 8.35
N LYS A 81 5.76 8.56 8.41
CA LYS A 81 5.84 9.95 7.93
C LYS A 81 6.00 10.04 6.43
N THR A 82 6.83 9.17 5.85
CA THR A 82 7.18 9.23 4.41
C THR A 82 6.41 8.23 3.57
N GLY A 83 5.83 7.20 4.20
CA GLY A 83 5.20 6.07 3.50
C GLY A 83 6.21 5.10 2.88
N LEU A 84 7.51 5.25 3.17
CA LEU A 84 8.56 4.39 2.63
C LEU A 84 8.89 3.24 3.58
N ILE A 85 9.37 2.14 3.01
CA ILE A 85 9.92 1.02 3.79
C ILE A 85 11.34 1.37 4.21
N LYS A 86 11.59 1.34 5.52
CA LYS A 86 12.87 1.64 6.16
C LYS A 86 13.43 0.37 6.79
N VAL A 87 14.75 0.21 6.79
CA VAL A 87 15.41 -0.80 7.61
C VAL A 87 15.40 -0.31 9.07
N ASP A 88 14.70 -1.03 9.94
CA ASP A 88 14.75 -0.81 11.39
C ASP A 88 16.07 -1.38 11.93
N ARG A 89 16.23 -2.71 11.79
CA ARG A 89 17.42 -3.43 12.26
C ARG A 89 17.55 -4.81 11.64
N VAL A 90 18.70 -5.45 11.87
CA VAL A 90 18.85 -6.90 11.68
C VAL A 90 18.52 -7.60 13.00
N LEU A 91 17.78 -8.71 12.95
CA LEU A 91 17.48 -9.49 14.15
C LEU A 91 18.77 -9.94 14.87
N TYR A 92 18.79 -9.74 16.19
CA TYR A 92 19.92 -10.03 17.07
C TYR A 92 20.09 -11.54 17.29
N SER A 93 18.98 -12.27 17.24
CA SER A 93 18.91 -13.72 17.27
C SER A 93 19.29 -14.32 15.90
N SER A 94 19.51 -15.64 15.85
CA SER A 94 19.82 -16.36 14.62
C SER A 94 18.57 -16.75 13.82
N VAL A 95 17.36 -16.52 14.37
CA VAL A 95 16.11 -16.86 13.69
C VAL A 95 15.84 -15.93 12.51
N VAL A 96 15.00 -16.42 11.60
CA VAL A 96 14.49 -15.70 10.42
C VAL A 96 12.97 -15.71 10.46
N TYR A 97 12.32 -14.72 9.86
CA TYR A 97 10.87 -14.71 9.75
C TYR A 97 10.38 -15.94 8.97
N PRO A 98 9.55 -16.83 9.56
CA PRO A 98 9.17 -18.10 8.93
C PRO A 98 8.21 -17.92 7.75
N HIS A 99 7.54 -16.77 7.68
CA HIS A 99 6.54 -16.39 6.68
C HIS A 99 6.66 -14.91 6.35
N ASN A 100 5.99 -14.45 5.28
CA ASN A 100 5.98 -13.03 4.94
C ASN A 100 5.22 -12.27 6.04
N TYR A 101 5.73 -11.12 6.42
CA TYR A 101 5.19 -10.29 7.50
C TYR A 101 4.95 -8.88 7.01
N GLY A 102 3.92 -8.24 7.52
CA GLY A 102 3.68 -6.83 7.30
C GLY A 102 2.40 -6.39 7.97
N PHE A 103 1.68 -5.47 7.35
CA PHE A 103 0.53 -4.84 7.97
C PHE A 103 -0.68 -4.72 7.05
N ILE A 104 -1.85 -4.54 7.66
CA ILE A 104 -3.12 -4.32 6.97
C ILE A 104 -3.31 -2.81 6.79
N PRO A 105 -3.46 -2.28 5.57
CA PRO A 105 -3.68 -0.86 5.34
C PRO A 105 -5.05 -0.44 5.90
N ARG A 106 -5.19 0.84 6.26
CA ARG A 106 -6.42 1.40 6.87
C ARG A 106 -6.89 0.65 8.11
N THR A 107 -5.95 0.33 8.99
CA THR A 107 -6.19 -0.21 10.33
C THR A 107 -5.36 0.60 11.35
N LEU A 108 -5.79 0.67 12.60
CA LEU A 108 -5.08 1.32 13.70
C LEU A 108 -5.25 0.53 15.01
N CYS A 109 -4.15 0.21 15.65
CA CYS A 109 -4.07 -0.49 16.93
C CYS A 109 -3.77 0.50 18.08
N GLU A 110 -3.81 0.01 19.32
CA GLU A 110 -3.64 0.83 20.54
C GLU A 110 -2.22 1.43 20.67
N ASP A 111 -1.23 0.80 20.05
CA ASP A 111 0.17 1.25 19.93
C ASP A 111 0.37 2.34 18.85
N ASN A 112 -0.70 2.74 18.16
CA ASN A 112 -0.68 3.64 17.00
C ASN A 112 0.03 3.07 15.76
N ASP A 113 0.12 1.74 15.64
CA ASP A 113 0.56 1.04 14.44
C ASP A 113 -0.62 0.45 13.66
N PRO A 114 -0.45 0.17 12.35
CA PRO A 114 -1.39 -0.68 11.63
C PRO A 114 -1.39 -2.10 12.20
N MET A 115 -2.49 -2.82 12.00
CA MET A 115 -2.64 -4.21 12.43
C MET A 115 -1.60 -5.10 11.73
N ASP A 116 -0.79 -5.78 12.52
CA ASP A 116 0.23 -6.73 12.09
C ASP A 116 -0.37 -8.02 11.52
N VAL A 117 0.28 -8.58 10.51
CA VAL A 117 -0.13 -9.84 9.88
C VAL A 117 1.05 -10.69 9.42
N LEU A 118 0.97 -11.98 9.72
CA LEU A 118 1.85 -13.02 9.21
C LEU A 118 1.12 -13.82 8.12
N VAL A 119 1.66 -13.81 6.90
CA VAL A 119 1.03 -14.42 5.71
C VAL A 119 1.77 -15.69 5.30
N LEU A 120 1.09 -16.83 5.47
CA LEU A 120 1.54 -18.14 4.99
C LEU A 120 1.31 -18.26 3.49
N MET A 121 2.39 -18.60 2.76
CA MET A 121 2.39 -18.86 1.33
C MET A 121 3.68 -19.60 0.90
N GLN A 122 3.71 -20.07 -0.34
CA GLN A 122 4.86 -20.79 -0.92
C GLN A 122 6.09 -19.88 -1.01
N GLU A 123 5.95 -18.73 -1.67
CA GLU A 123 7.07 -17.90 -2.10
C GLU A 123 7.34 -16.69 -1.17
N PRO A 124 8.60 -16.26 -1.03
CA PRO A 124 8.94 -14.98 -0.41
C PRO A 124 8.44 -13.81 -1.26
N VAL A 125 7.99 -12.74 -0.59
CA VAL A 125 7.55 -11.49 -1.23
C VAL A 125 8.46 -10.34 -0.80
N LEU A 126 8.81 -9.47 -1.74
CA LEU A 126 9.72 -8.35 -1.49
C LEU A 126 9.04 -7.26 -0.64
N PRO A 127 9.80 -6.53 0.20
CA PRO A 127 9.26 -5.43 1.00
C PRO A 127 8.65 -4.33 0.12
N GLY A 128 7.52 -3.77 0.56
CA GLY A 128 6.76 -2.73 -0.14
C GLY A 128 5.80 -3.27 -1.21
N ALA A 129 5.87 -4.55 -1.57
CA ALA A 129 4.82 -5.18 -2.38
C ALA A 129 3.56 -5.43 -1.52
N PHE A 130 2.40 -5.53 -2.17
CA PHE A 130 1.17 -5.93 -1.51
C PHE A 130 0.53 -7.15 -2.16
N LEU A 131 -0.25 -7.89 -1.38
CA LEU A 131 -0.95 -9.10 -1.79
C LEU A 131 -2.32 -9.18 -1.11
N ARG A 132 -3.21 -10.06 -1.58
CA ARG A 132 -4.47 -10.37 -0.89
C ARG A 132 -4.27 -11.55 0.07
N ALA A 133 -4.73 -11.40 1.29
CA ALA A 133 -4.64 -12.42 2.33
C ALA A 133 -6.00 -12.69 2.97
N ARG A 134 -6.25 -13.94 3.35
CA ARG A 134 -7.44 -14.37 4.10
C ARG A 134 -7.05 -14.58 5.56
N ALA A 135 -7.74 -13.93 6.49
CA ALA A 135 -7.55 -14.20 7.91
C ALA A 135 -8.05 -15.61 8.26
N ILE A 136 -7.17 -16.38 8.90
CA ILE A 136 -7.46 -17.74 9.38
C ILE A 136 -7.34 -17.85 10.91
N GLY A 137 -6.66 -16.91 11.57
CA GLY A 137 -6.55 -16.92 13.03
C GLY A 137 -5.94 -15.64 13.58
N LEU A 138 -5.97 -15.54 14.90
CA LEU A 138 -5.37 -14.47 15.68
C LEU A 138 -4.35 -15.10 16.63
N MET A 139 -3.17 -14.51 16.72
CA MET A 139 -2.11 -14.90 17.65
C MET A 139 -2.01 -13.81 18.72
N PRO A 140 -2.63 -14.00 19.89
CA PRO A 140 -2.48 -13.04 20.97
C PRO A 140 -1.06 -13.11 21.51
N MET A 141 -0.42 -11.96 21.63
CA MET A 141 0.97 -11.86 22.05
C MET A 141 1.12 -10.71 23.06
N ILE A 142 1.97 -10.95 24.05
CA ILE A 142 2.36 -9.96 25.04
C ILE A 142 3.85 -9.68 24.83
N ASP A 143 4.18 -8.45 24.44
CA ASP A 143 5.55 -7.98 24.28
C ASP A 143 5.87 -6.98 25.39
N GLN A 144 6.78 -7.34 26.30
CA GLN A 144 7.16 -6.50 27.45
C GLN A 144 5.98 -6.02 28.32
N GLY A 145 4.89 -6.79 28.38
CA GLY A 145 3.68 -6.47 29.15
C GLY A 145 2.61 -5.71 28.37
N GLU A 146 2.89 -5.32 27.12
CA GLU A 146 1.92 -4.68 26.23
C GLU A 146 1.33 -5.69 25.25
N LYS A 147 0.08 -5.46 24.86
CA LYS A 147 -0.65 -6.34 23.95
C LYS A 147 -0.24 -6.03 22.51
N ASP A 148 0.26 -7.03 21.79
CA ASP A 148 0.77 -6.93 20.41
C ASP A 148 0.21 -8.10 19.55
N ASP A 149 -1.12 -8.17 19.46
CA ASP A 149 -1.81 -9.23 18.73
C ASP A 149 -1.43 -9.24 17.23
N LYS A 150 -1.29 -10.44 16.66
CA LYS A 150 -0.95 -10.59 15.24
C LYS A 150 -1.97 -11.42 14.50
N ILE A 151 -2.38 -10.96 13.32
CA ILE A 151 -3.24 -11.74 12.43
C ILE A 151 -2.42 -12.86 11.78
N ILE A 152 -2.95 -14.08 11.79
CA ILE A 152 -2.44 -15.18 10.99
C ILE A 152 -3.32 -15.32 9.75
N ALA A 153 -2.70 -15.23 8.58
CA ALA A 153 -3.40 -15.24 7.31
C ALA A 153 -2.71 -16.17 6.29
N VAL A 154 -3.43 -16.51 5.24
CA VAL A 154 -2.90 -17.19 4.05
C VAL A 154 -3.04 -16.30 2.83
N CYS A 155 -2.13 -16.42 1.86
CA CYS A 155 -2.29 -15.73 0.58
C CYS A 155 -3.56 -16.25 -0.14
N ALA A 156 -4.49 -15.36 -0.45
CA ALA A 156 -5.78 -15.71 -1.05
C ALA A 156 -5.64 -16.19 -2.51
N ASP A 157 -4.53 -15.84 -3.15
CA ASP A 157 -4.22 -16.14 -4.56
C ASP A 157 -3.20 -17.28 -4.72
N ASP A 158 -2.67 -17.82 -3.63
CA ASP A 158 -1.75 -18.96 -3.66
C ASP A 158 -2.53 -20.29 -3.74
N PRO A 159 -2.40 -21.08 -4.83
CA PRO A 159 -3.16 -22.32 -5.00
C PRO A 159 -2.89 -23.35 -3.89
N GLU A 160 -1.71 -23.34 -3.28
CA GLU A 160 -1.34 -24.26 -2.20
C GLU A 160 -1.99 -23.86 -0.87
N TYR A 161 -2.25 -22.57 -0.63
CA TYR A 161 -2.70 -22.09 0.68
C TYR A 161 -4.12 -21.55 0.71
N ARG A 162 -4.69 -21.15 -0.43
CA ARG A 162 -5.99 -20.46 -0.51
C ARG A 162 -7.18 -21.26 0.05
N HIS A 163 -7.01 -22.57 0.24
CA HIS A 163 -8.05 -23.46 0.73
C HIS A 163 -8.18 -23.46 2.26
N TYR A 164 -7.21 -22.90 2.99
CA TYR A 164 -7.27 -22.78 4.45
C TYR A 164 -8.25 -21.68 4.87
N ASN A 165 -9.16 -22.00 5.80
CA ASN A 165 -10.20 -21.09 6.29
C ASN A 165 -10.13 -20.81 7.78
N ASP A 166 -9.46 -21.67 8.55
CA ASP A 166 -9.30 -21.53 9.99
C ASP A 166 -7.93 -22.04 10.45
N ILE A 167 -7.41 -21.48 11.54
CA ILE A 167 -6.11 -21.79 12.11
C ILE A 167 -5.99 -23.26 12.53
N SER A 168 -7.12 -23.89 12.90
CA SER A 168 -7.19 -25.30 13.28
C SER A 168 -6.90 -26.26 12.13
N GLU A 169 -6.97 -25.79 10.88
CA GLU A 169 -6.65 -26.59 9.68
C GLU A 169 -5.13 -26.68 9.43
N LEU A 170 -4.32 -25.83 10.08
CA LEU A 170 -2.86 -25.92 10.00
C LEU A 170 -2.33 -27.09 10.83
N SER A 171 -1.23 -27.70 10.35
CA SER A 171 -0.55 -28.74 11.13
C SER A 171 -0.12 -28.19 12.51
N PRO A 172 -0.26 -28.96 13.60
CA PRO A 172 0.16 -28.53 14.94
C PRO A 172 1.64 -28.10 15.01
N HIS A 173 2.50 -28.75 14.23
CA HIS A 173 3.92 -28.39 14.16
C HIS A 173 4.15 -26.99 13.57
N ARG A 174 3.38 -26.60 12.54
CA ARG A 174 3.43 -25.25 11.97
C ARG A 174 3.11 -24.18 13.02
N LEU A 175 2.08 -24.41 13.85
CA LEU A 175 1.70 -23.49 14.91
C LEU A 175 2.81 -23.38 15.98
N GLN A 176 3.49 -24.49 16.28
CA GLN A 176 4.64 -24.49 17.19
C GLN A 176 5.84 -23.70 16.64
N GLU A 177 6.15 -23.83 15.34
CA GLU A 177 7.21 -23.06 14.69
C GLU A 177 6.93 -21.55 14.77
N ILE A 178 5.70 -21.14 14.44
CA ILE A 178 5.27 -19.73 14.51
C ILE A 178 5.39 -19.21 15.95
N ARG A 179 4.85 -19.95 16.92
CA ARG A 179 4.93 -19.61 18.34
C ARG A 179 6.38 -19.42 18.79
N ARG A 180 7.26 -20.40 18.50
CA ARG A 180 8.67 -20.34 18.91
C ARG A 180 9.42 -19.18 18.28
N PHE A 181 9.14 -18.87 17.01
CA PHE A 181 9.74 -17.70 16.39
C PHE A 181 9.48 -16.41 17.19
N PHE A 182 8.21 -16.13 17.55
CA PHE A 182 7.86 -14.91 18.29
C PHE A 182 8.32 -14.91 19.75
N GLU A 183 8.44 -16.07 20.38
CA GLU A 183 9.02 -16.17 21.73
C GLU A 183 10.55 -15.99 21.73
N ASP A 184 11.23 -16.33 20.62
CA ASP A 184 12.70 -16.36 20.55
C ASP A 184 13.32 -15.11 19.91
N TYR A 185 12.64 -14.45 18.96
CA TYR A 185 13.29 -13.46 18.08
C TYR A 185 13.92 -12.27 18.82
N LYS A 186 13.38 -11.89 19.98
CA LYS A 186 13.87 -10.79 20.84
C LYS A 186 14.71 -11.25 22.04
N LYS A 187 14.98 -12.54 22.24
CA LYS A 187 15.72 -13.04 23.42
C LYS A 187 17.12 -12.45 23.55
N ASN A 188 17.84 -12.29 22.43
CA ASN A 188 19.18 -11.67 22.42
C ASN A 188 19.15 -10.14 22.67
N GLU A 189 17.96 -9.54 22.74
CA GLU A 189 17.75 -8.15 23.19
C GLU A 189 17.44 -8.08 24.70
N ASN A 190 17.46 -9.21 25.42
CA ASN A 190 17.02 -9.35 26.82
C ASN A 190 15.55 -8.90 27.03
N LYS A 191 14.70 -9.14 26.04
CA LYS A 191 13.25 -8.87 26.13
C LYS A 191 12.49 -10.19 26.22
N GLU A 192 11.39 -10.15 26.96
CA GLU A 192 10.48 -11.27 27.11
C GLU A 192 9.23 -11.05 26.25
N VAL A 193 8.88 -12.09 25.50
CA VAL A 193 7.67 -12.16 24.67
C VAL A 193 6.93 -13.43 25.03
N ALA A 194 5.63 -13.32 25.28
CA ALA A 194 4.76 -14.46 25.54
C ALA A 194 3.70 -14.55 24.44
N VAL A 195 3.53 -15.74 23.86
CA VAL A 195 2.46 -16.01 22.91
C VAL A 195 1.39 -16.82 23.63
N ASN A 196 0.13 -16.41 23.54
CA ASN A 196 -1.00 -17.16 24.12
C ASN A 196 -1.53 -18.19 23.12
N ASP A 197 -2.62 -18.88 23.44
CA ASP A 197 -3.25 -19.82 22.51
C ASP A 197 -3.78 -19.10 21.26
N PHE A 198 -3.56 -19.74 20.11
CA PHE A 198 -4.07 -19.23 18.84
C PHE A 198 -5.60 -19.26 18.86
N LEU A 199 -6.20 -18.16 18.41
CA LEU A 199 -7.64 -17.97 18.36
C LEU A 199 -8.15 -18.15 16.91
N PRO A 200 -9.42 -18.56 16.74
CA PRO A 200 -10.00 -18.91 15.44
C PRO A 200 -10.12 -17.71 14.49
N ALA A 201 -10.46 -17.98 13.23
CA ALA A 201 -10.63 -16.96 12.19
C ALA A 201 -11.64 -15.87 12.56
N THR A 202 -12.65 -16.18 13.37
CA THR A 202 -13.66 -15.22 13.84
C THR A 202 -13.03 -14.12 14.72
N ALA A 203 -12.16 -14.49 15.66
CA ALA A 203 -11.46 -13.54 16.53
C ALA A 203 -10.55 -12.60 15.71
N ALA A 204 -9.89 -13.13 14.68
CA ALA A 204 -9.09 -12.34 13.75
C ALA A 204 -9.93 -11.29 13.01
N ARG A 205 -11.09 -11.68 12.50
CA ARG A 205 -12.01 -10.78 11.80
C ARG A 205 -12.55 -9.68 12.71
N GLU A 206 -12.87 -10.02 13.96
CA GLU A 206 -13.30 -9.04 14.97
C GLU A 206 -12.20 -8.03 15.29
N ALA A 207 -10.95 -8.47 15.45
CA ALA A 207 -9.80 -7.60 15.69
C ALA A 207 -9.55 -6.63 14.51
N ILE A 208 -9.59 -7.14 13.28
CA ILE A 208 -9.45 -6.31 12.06
C ILE A 208 -10.60 -5.29 11.99
N GLN A 209 -11.84 -5.72 12.20
CA GLN A 209 -13.02 -4.85 12.16
C GLN A 209 -12.94 -3.73 13.19
N TYR A 210 -12.50 -4.04 14.41
CA TYR A 210 -12.26 -3.04 15.46
C TYR A 210 -11.23 -2.02 15.00
N SER A 211 -10.09 -2.50 14.49
CA SER A 211 -8.99 -1.65 14.04
C SER A 211 -9.36 -0.72 12.86
N MET A 212 -10.22 -1.20 11.94
CA MET A 212 -10.80 -0.38 10.86
C MET A 212 -11.69 0.75 11.38
N ILE A 213 -12.47 0.49 12.43
CA ILE A 213 -13.34 1.50 13.05
C ILE A 213 -12.48 2.55 13.74
N THR A 214 -11.45 2.12 14.48
CA THR A 214 -10.54 3.02 15.22
C THR A 214 -9.88 4.04 14.30
N ILE A 215 -9.30 3.61 13.17
CA ILE A 215 -8.67 4.56 12.24
C ILE A 215 -9.68 5.53 11.61
N SER A 216 -10.89 5.06 11.31
CA SER A 216 -11.95 5.92 10.75
C SER A 216 -12.39 6.98 11.76
N LEU A 217 -12.46 6.63 13.05
CA LEU A 217 -12.79 7.58 14.13
C LEU A 217 -11.66 8.60 14.32
N GLN A 218 -10.39 8.17 14.30
CA GLN A 218 -9.24 9.06 14.38
C GLN A 218 -9.25 10.10 13.26
N GLN A 219 -9.41 9.65 12.00
CA GLN A 219 -9.44 10.54 10.83
C GLN A 219 -10.61 11.53 10.89
N THR A 220 -11.80 11.10 11.33
CA THR A 220 -12.95 12.01 11.47
C THR A 220 -12.78 13.00 12.63
N ALA A 221 -12.17 12.60 13.73
CA ALA A 221 -11.85 13.48 14.85
C ALA A 221 -10.81 14.54 14.46
N ASP A 222 -9.76 14.15 13.74
CA ASP A 222 -8.76 15.08 13.21
C ASP A 222 -9.42 16.09 12.29
N VAL A 223 -10.24 15.66 11.32
CA VAL A 223 -11.01 16.57 10.45
C VAL A 223 -11.86 17.56 11.26
N ARG A 224 -12.56 17.11 12.31
CA ARG A 224 -13.35 18.00 13.18
C ARG A 224 -12.48 19.01 13.94
N ARG A 225 -11.26 18.65 14.34
CA ARG A 225 -10.31 19.55 14.99
C ARG A 225 -9.88 20.69 14.06
N TRP A 226 -9.78 20.44 12.75
CA TRP A 226 -9.54 21.49 11.74
C TRP A 226 -10.72 22.46 11.56
N PHE A 227 -11.96 22.03 11.82
CA PHE A 227 -13.16 22.88 11.67
C PHE A 227 -13.53 23.70 12.91
N ILE A 228 -12.93 23.43 14.08
CA ILE A 228 -13.32 24.06 15.37
C ILE A 228 -12.28 25.07 15.88
N LEU A 229 -11.11 25.19 15.27
CA LEU A 229 -10.16 26.26 15.64
C LEU A 229 -10.66 27.63 15.12
N PRO A 230 -10.96 28.61 16.00
CA PRO A 230 -11.31 29.94 15.54
C PRO A 230 -10.08 30.55 14.84
N HIS A 231 -10.24 30.92 13.58
CA HIS A 231 -9.27 31.76 12.89
C HIS A 231 -9.11 33.06 13.67
N HIS A 232 -8.00 33.20 14.40
CA HIS A 232 -7.59 34.48 14.95
C HIS A 232 -7.03 35.32 13.79
N PRO A 233 -7.64 36.46 13.43
CA PRO A 233 -7.03 37.38 12.48
C PRO A 233 -5.85 38.10 13.14
N LEU A 234 -4.81 38.33 12.34
CA LEU A 234 -3.64 39.18 12.63
C LEU A 234 -4.05 40.65 12.74
#